data_AF-A0A959CNA7-F1
#
_entry.id   AF-A0A959CNA7-F1
#
_cell.length_a   1.000
_cell.length_b   1.000
_cell.length_c   1.000
_cell.angle_alpha   90.00
_cell.angle_beta   90.00
_cell.angle_gamma   90.00
#
_symmetry.space_group_name_H-M   'P 1'
#
loop_
_entity.id
_entity.type
_entity.pdbx_description
1 polymer ?
#
loop_
_entity_poly.entity_id
_entity_poly.type
_entity_poly.pdbx_seq_one_letter_code
_entity_poly.pdbx_strand_id
1 'polypeptide(L)'
;MSSVERWRLPTDEEWKALAMKFGGYFDWEQLEYVDYPEKAYKALLEGDSDSYRSRFSALLGGWRNTDGSFSYLGHYGHYWSATESGGSHAWSYHFFRSLGHLLRLGDDKAVGFSCRC
;
A
#
# COMPACT_ATOMS: atom_id res chain seq x y z
N MET A 1 -29.06 -12.21 4.38
CA MET A 1 -28.83 -11.65 3.04
C MET A 1 -27.33 -11.52 2.87
N SER A 2 -26.68 -12.36 2.07
CA SER A 2 -25.24 -12.24 1.82
C SER A 2 -25.03 -11.09 0.84
N SER A 3 -24.43 -10.00 1.28
CA SER A 3 -23.94 -8.98 0.36
C SER A 3 -22.86 -9.61 -0.51
N VAL A 4 -23.08 -9.66 -1.82
CA VAL A 4 -22.03 -9.99 -2.77
C VAL A 4 -21.11 -8.77 -2.82
N GLU A 5 -19.97 -8.82 -2.14
CA GLU A 5 -18.93 -7.82 -2.35
C GLU A 5 -18.44 -7.94 -3.79
N ARG A 6 -18.68 -6.89 -4.57
CA ARG A 6 -18.14 -6.76 -5.92
C ARG A 6 -16.66 -6.43 -5.81
N TRP A 7 -15.86 -6.97 -6.71
CA TRP A 7 -14.46 -6.56 -6.88
C TRP A 7 -14.37 -5.05 -6.98
N ARG A 8 -13.71 -4.44 -5.99
CA ARG A 8 -13.44 -3.01 -5.96
C ARG A 8 -12.07 -2.75 -5.35
N LEU A 9 -11.53 -1.59 -5.68
CA LEU A 9 -10.32 -1.14 -5.04
C LEU A 9 -10.62 -0.79 -3.57
N PRO A 10 -9.73 -1.13 -2.62
CA PRO A 10 -9.89 -0.77 -1.22
C PRO A 10 -9.86 0.75 -1.05
N THR A 11 -10.64 1.29 -0.12
CA THR A 11 -10.51 2.69 0.28
C THR A 11 -9.27 2.89 1.15
N ASP A 12 -8.93 4.14 1.41
CA ASP A 12 -7.84 4.49 2.30
C ASP A 12 -8.09 4.00 3.73
N GLU A 13 -9.33 4.10 4.21
CA GLU A 13 -9.72 3.60 5.53
C GLU A 13 -9.51 2.08 5.63
N GLU A 14 -9.76 1.33 4.56
CA GLU A 14 -9.58 -0.13 4.53
C GLU A 14 -8.12 -0.51 4.48
N TRP A 15 -7.32 0.22 3.71
CA TRP A 15 -5.87 0.06 3.72
C TRP A 15 -5.26 0.40 5.09
N LYS A 16 -5.71 1.49 5.74
CA LYS A 16 -5.31 1.81 7.12
C LYS A 16 -5.68 0.68 8.07
N ALA A 17 -6.91 0.15 7.98
CA ALA A 17 -7.35 -0.97 8.81
C ALA A 17 -6.49 -2.22 8.59
N LEU A 18 -6.14 -2.54 7.34
CA LEU A 18 -5.23 -3.64 7.00
C LEU A 18 -3.84 -3.40 7.59
N ALA A 19 -3.27 -2.22 7.37
CA ALA A 19 -1.96 -1.85 7.89
C ALA A 19 -1.91 -1.96 9.42
N MET A 20 -2.87 -1.33 10.11
CA MET A 20 -2.99 -1.38 11.58
C MET A 20 -3.13 -2.79 12.12
N LYS A 21 -3.88 -3.66 11.43
CA LYS A 21 -3.99 -5.08 11.81
C LYS A 21 -2.64 -5.79 11.86
N PHE A 22 -1.67 -5.35 11.05
CA PHE A 22 -0.36 -5.97 10.92
C PHE A 22 0.80 -5.14 11.49
N GLY A 23 0.48 -4.02 12.13
CA GLY A 23 1.47 -3.22 12.87
C GLY A 23 1.51 -1.75 12.50
N GLY A 24 0.76 -1.28 11.51
CA GLY A 24 0.65 0.15 11.19
C GLY A 24 1.35 0.58 9.92
N TYR A 25 1.62 1.88 9.79
CA TYR A 25 2.19 2.50 8.59
C TYR A 25 2.86 3.83 8.94
N PHE A 26 3.72 4.33 8.06
CA PHE A 26 4.24 5.69 8.14
C PHE A 26 3.39 6.60 7.26
N ASP A 27 2.79 7.65 7.84
CA ASP A 27 2.08 8.66 7.07
C ASP A 27 3.07 9.71 6.58
N TRP A 28 3.36 9.70 5.27
CA TRP A 28 4.37 10.59 4.71
C TRP A 28 3.90 12.03 4.62
N GLU A 29 2.59 12.27 4.50
CA GLU A 29 2.06 13.64 4.42
C GLU A 29 2.14 14.33 5.78
N GLN A 30 1.91 13.58 6.86
CA GLN A 30 2.00 14.09 8.24
C GLN A 30 3.39 13.93 8.84
N LEU A 31 4.28 13.18 8.20
CA LEU A 31 5.60 12.80 8.70
C LEU A 31 5.53 12.07 10.06
N GLU A 32 4.55 11.18 10.20
CA GLU A 32 4.23 10.52 11.46
C GLU A 32 4.29 8.99 11.34
N TYR A 33 4.85 8.35 12.37
CA TYR A 33 4.75 6.90 12.56
C TYR A 33 3.42 6.57 13.22
N VAL A 34 2.57 5.85 12.50
CA VAL A 34 1.37 5.23 13.07
C VAL A 34 1.75 3.80 13.44
N ASP A 35 2.09 3.59 14.72
CA ASP A 35 2.53 2.32 15.30
C ASP A 35 3.91 1.85 14.74
N TYR A 36 4.02 0.60 14.26
CA TYR A 36 5.24 -0.07 13.78
C TYR A 36 5.15 -0.44 12.28
N PRO A 37 5.36 0.51 11.35
CA PRO A 37 5.28 0.27 9.89
C PRO A 37 6.15 -0.89 9.38
N GLU A 38 7.25 -1.18 10.06
CA GLU A 38 8.16 -2.28 9.75
C GLU A 38 7.52 -3.66 9.99
N LYS A 39 6.65 -3.78 11.00
CA LYS A 39 5.90 -5.02 11.25
C LYS A 39 4.87 -5.25 10.15
N ALA A 40 4.15 -4.21 9.74
CA ALA A 40 3.17 -4.32 8.66
C ALA A 40 3.84 -4.65 7.33
N TYR A 41 4.97 -4.01 7.02
CA TYR A 41 5.78 -4.34 5.85
C TYR A 41 6.14 -5.82 5.83
N LYS A 42 6.76 -6.33 6.89
CA LYS A 42 7.19 -7.73 6.97
C LYS A 42 5.99 -8.68 6.83
N ALA A 43 4.92 -8.41 7.57
CA ALA A 43 3.72 -9.25 7.58
C ALA A 43 3.00 -9.29 6.23
N LEU A 44 2.85 -8.16 5.55
CA LEU A 44 2.11 -8.06 4.30
C LEU A 44 2.96 -8.45 3.08
N LEU A 45 4.29 -8.26 3.13
CA LEU A 45 5.20 -8.67 2.07
C LEU A 45 5.56 -10.16 2.17
N GLU A 46 6.04 -10.61 3.33
CA GLU A 46 6.61 -11.95 3.54
C GLU A 46 5.56 -12.96 4.05
N GLY A 47 4.40 -12.47 4.49
CA GLY A 47 3.35 -13.32 5.08
C GLY A 47 3.67 -13.80 6.50
N ASP A 48 4.67 -13.20 7.14
CA ASP A 48 5.16 -13.56 8.47
C ASP A 48 4.77 -12.47 9.49
N SER A 49 3.86 -12.80 10.40
CA SER A 49 3.63 -12.01 11.61
C SER A 49 3.49 -12.94 12.80
N ASP A 50 3.82 -12.44 13.99
CA ASP A 50 3.84 -13.20 15.24
C ASP A 50 2.48 -13.81 15.62
N SER A 51 1.38 -13.35 15.00
CA SER A 51 0.02 -13.72 15.37
C SER A 51 -0.88 -14.17 14.20
N TYR A 52 -0.63 -13.72 12.96
CA TYR A 52 -1.47 -14.08 11.79
C TYR A 52 -0.69 -14.09 10.46
N ARG A 53 -0.91 -15.08 9.59
CA ARG A 53 -0.38 -15.01 8.21
C ARG A 53 -1.29 -14.13 7.36
N SER A 54 -0.80 -12.99 6.88
CA SER A 54 -1.61 -12.04 6.11
C SER A 54 -2.15 -12.62 4.80
N ARG A 55 -1.39 -13.56 4.19
CA ARG A 55 -1.60 -14.03 2.80
C ARG A 55 -1.69 -12.89 1.78
N PHE A 56 -1.28 -11.68 2.17
CA PHE A 56 -1.22 -10.56 1.26
C PHE A 56 -0.12 -10.85 0.25
N SER A 57 1.13 -11.09 0.63
CA SER A 57 2.19 -11.35 -0.36
C SER A 57 2.27 -10.20 -1.37
N ALA A 58 2.60 -9.01 -0.85
CA ALA A 58 2.87 -7.86 -1.70
C ALA A 58 3.97 -8.19 -2.73
N LEU A 59 3.95 -7.51 -3.86
CA LEU A 59 4.93 -7.63 -4.92
C LEU A 59 5.62 -6.28 -5.09
N LEU A 60 6.95 -6.32 -5.16
CA LEU A 60 7.76 -5.12 -5.39
C LEU A 60 7.84 -4.82 -6.90
N GLY A 61 6.68 -4.55 -7.50
CA GLY A 61 6.51 -4.35 -8.94
C GLY A 61 6.86 -2.95 -9.46
N GLY A 62 7.38 -2.06 -8.61
CA GLY A 62 7.66 -0.67 -8.97
C GLY A 62 6.41 0.09 -9.40
N TRP A 63 6.59 1.04 -10.33
CA TRP A 63 5.50 1.74 -11.00
C TRP A 63 5.75 1.96 -12.48
N ARG A 64 4.67 2.21 -13.22
CA ARG A 64 4.70 2.59 -14.63
C ARG A 64 4.62 4.11 -14.78
N ASN A 65 5.58 4.69 -15.48
CA ASN A 65 5.57 6.12 -15.81
C ASN A 65 4.57 6.42 -16.94
N THR A 66 4.33 7.70 -17.21
CA THR A 66 3.43 8.17 -18.26
C THR A 66 3.91 7.79 -19.67
N ASP A 67 5.23 7.68 -19.88
CA ASP A 67 5.83 7.21 -21.13
C ASP A 67 5.76 5.68 -21.32
N GLY A 68 5.30 4.96 -20.30
CA GLY A 68 5.15 3.51 -20.28
C GLY A 68 6.38 2.71 -19.87
N SER A 69 7.48 3.36 -19.52
CA SER A 69 8.60 2.73 -18.83
C SER A 69 8.23 2.33 -17.40
N PHE A 70 8.97 1.39 -16.83
CA PHE A 70 8.83 0.98 -15.44
C PHE A 70 10.04 1.43 -14.61
N SER A 71 9.76 1.96 -13.42
CA SER A 71 10.79 2.40 -12.46
C SER A 71 10.72 1.58 -11.18
N TYR A 72 11.85 1.46 -10.50
CA TYR A 72 11.96 0.89 -9.15
C TYR A 72 11.46 -0.55 -8.95
N LEU A 73 11.49 -1.35 -10.02
CA LEU A 73 11.25 -2.79 -9.96
C LEU A 73 12.14 -3.45 -8.90
N GLY A 74 11.56 -4.27 -8.02
CA GLY A 74 12.25 -4.97 -6.94
C GLY A 74 12.63 -4.11 -5.73
N HIS A 75 12.38 -2.80 -5.77
CA HIS A 75 12.68 -1.87 -4.67
C HIS A 75 11.41 -1.36 -3.98
N TYR A 76 10.33 -1.17 -4.73
CA TYR A 76 9.06 -0.71 -4.18
C TYR A 76 7.89 -1.56 -4.69
N GLY A 77 6.89 -1.76 -3.83
CA GLY A 77 5.56 -2.21 -4.23
C GLY A 77 4.54 -1.09 -4.04
N HIS A 78 4.02 -0.54 -5.14
CA HIS A 78 3.05 0.56 -5.09
C HIS A 78 1.64 0.03 -5.31
N TYR A 79 0.71 0.43 -4.45
CA TYR A 79 -0.68 0.05 -4.53
C TYR A 79 -1.61 1.25 -4.40
N TRP A 80 -2.57 1.36 -5.32
CA TRP A 80 -3.59 2.39 -5.26
C TRP A 80 -4.68 2.09 -4.22
N SER A 81 -5.19 3.15 -3.60
CA SER A 81 -6.48 3.21 -2.93
C SER A 81 -7.55 3.83 -3.85
N ALA A 82 -8.82 3.54 -3.58
CA ALA A 82 -9.97 4.17 -4.23
C ALA A 82 -10.20 5.62 -3.76
N THR A 83 -9.55 6.04 -2.67
CA THR A 83 -9.80 7.34 -2.04
C THR A 83 -8.87 8.41 -2.63
N GLU A 84 -9.45 9.54 -3.04
CA GLU A 84 -8.69 10.72 -3.47
C GLU A 84 -8.01 11.40 -2.27
N SER A 85 -6.77 11.87 -2.46
CA SER A 85 -6.08 12.75 -1.51
C SER A 85 -6.10 14.21 -1.97
N GLY A 86 -6.40 14.45 -3.24
CA GLY A 86 -6.60 15.77 -3.82
C GLY A 86 -7.05 15.71 -5.28
N GLY A 87 -7.14 16.88 -5.94
CA GLY A 87 -7.63 16.96 -7.32
C GLY A 87 -6.87 16.07 -8.30
N SER A 88 -5.55 16.15 -8.30
CA SER A 88 -4.66 15.32 -9.13
C SER A 88 -4.02 14.14 -8.39
N HIS A 89 -4.39 13.89 -7.12
CA HIS A 89 -3.72 12.89 -6.27
C HIS A 89 -4.69 11.89 -5.65
N ALA A 90 -4.25 10.65 -5.48
CA ALA A 90 -4.97 9.61 -4.75
C ALA A 90 -4.08 9.00 -3.67
N TRP A 91 -4.69 8.42 -2.65
CA TRP A 91 -3.93 7.71 -1.62
C TRP A 91 -3.31 6.43 -2.18
N SER A 92 -2.09 6.15 -1.75
CA SER A 92 -1.30 5.00 -2.17
C SER A 92 -0.58 4.38 -0.97
N TYR A 93 -0.19 3.12 -1.13
CA TYR A 93 0.56 2.36 -0.14
C TYR A 93 1.82 1.78 -0.76
N HIS A 94 2.97 2.10 -0.16
CA HIS A 94 4.28 1.74 -0.67
C HIS A 94 4.97 0.76 0.27
N PHE A 95 5.32 -0.40 -0.26
CA PHE A 95 6.24 -1.34 0.38
C PHE A 95 7.66 -0.94 0.01
N PHE A 96 8.35 -0.19 0.86
CA PHE A 96 9.69 0.30 0.55
C PHE A 96 10.78 -0.63 1.11
N ARG A 97 11.48 -1.36 0.22
CA ARG A 97 12.42 -2.41 0.62
C ARG A 97 13.62 -1.93 1.43
N SER A 98 14.21 -0.79 1.06
CA SER A 98 15.43 -0.34 1.72
C SER A 98 15.17 0.14 3.15
N LEU A 99 14.01 0.73 3.40
CA LEU A 99 13.59 1.13 4.74
C LEU A 99 12.90 -0.02 5.50
N GLY A 100 12.30 -0.97 4.77
CA GLY A 100 11.52 -2.06 5.33
C GLY A 100 10.20 -1.60 5.94
N HIS A 101 9.62 -0.48 5.45
CA HIS A 101 8.41 0.12 6.00
C HIS A 101 7.26 0.10 4.99
N LEU A 102 6.03 0.01 5.51
CA LEU A 102 4.81 0.34 4.78
C LEU A 102 4.55 1.84 4.93
N LEU A 103 4.49 2.54 3.80
CA LEU A 103 4.26 3.98 3.75
C LEU A 103 2.89 4.26 3.15
N ARG A 104 2.25 5.33 3.62
CA ARG A 104 1.03 5.89 3.05
C ARG A 104 1.32 7.29 2.50
N LEU A 105 1.00 7.52 1.23
CA LEU A 105 1.29 8.78 0.53
C LEU A 105 0.13 9.21 -0.35
N GLY A 106 0.08 10.50 -0.68
CA GLY A 106 -0.72 11.02 -1.79
C GLY A 106 0.13 11.10 -3.05
N ASP A 107 -0.19 10.29 -4.06
CA ASP A 107 0.56 10.24 -5.33
C ASP A 107 -0.27 10.73 -6.51
N ASP A 108 0.43 11.22 -7.54
CA ASP A 108 -0.17 11.72 -8.77
C ASP A 108 -0.90 10.59 -9.52
N LYS A 109 -2.17 10.82 -9.89
CA LYS A 109 -3.01 9.85 -10.61
C LYS A 109 -2.48 9.50 -12.01
N ALA A 110 -1.49 10.24 -12.53
CA ALA A 110 -0.91 10.02 -13.84
C ALA A 110 0.03 8.80 -13.91
N VAL A 111 0.52 8.29 -12.77
CA VAL A 111 1.38 7.09 -12.76
C VAL A 111 0.56 5.80 -12.58
N GLY A 112 1.12 4.68 -13.06
CA GLY A 112 0.51 3.37 -12.93
C GLY A 112 1.06 2.62 -11.73
N PHE A 113 0.26 2.45 -10.69
CA PHE A 113 0.53 1.53 -9.57
C PHE A 113 -0.33 0.26 -9.66
N SER A 114 0.02 -0.74 -8.85
CA SER A 114 -0.75 -1.98 -8.79
C SER A 114 -2.10 -1.77 -8.11
N CYS A 115 -3.09 -2.57 -8.49
CA CYS A 115 -4.38 -2.65 -7.82
C CYS A 115 -4.50 -4.00 -7.13
N ARG A 116 -5.10 -4.03 -5.94
CA ARG A 116 -5.38 -5.30 -5.24
C ARG A 116 -6.71 -5.21 -4.52
N CYS A 117 -7.53 -6.24 -4.69
CA CYS A 117 -8.91 -6.32 -4.24
C CYS A 117 -9.19 -7.65 -3.54
#